data_AF-A0A662Q070-F1
#
_entry.id   AF-A0A662Q070-F1
#
_cell.length_a   1.000
_cell.length_b   1.000
_cell.length_c   1.000
_cell.angle_alpha   90.00
_cell.angle_beta   90.00
_cell.angle_gamma   90.00
#
_symmetry.space_group_name_H-M   'P 1'
#
loop_
_entity.id
_entity.type
_entity.pdbx_description
1 polymer ?
#
loop_
_entity_poly.entity_id
_entity_poly.type
_entity_poly.pdbx_seq_one_letter_code
_entity_poly.pdbx_strand_id
1 'polypeptide(L)'
;MRLRGKDAAVKRAFERLLFEVSKIERRELKEKVKELLLNPAPTFMERYLSQDAKDNLQKKLVKAGFIEPEGVLFLPPTDEPGIPLQSFCSAPGSRCRHHCYPGGLSVHTALAVAVGTNLASAYEDIYEIEVNKDALVAAVSLHDVSKSFVLLWGKGGALLPEGRIAGTWAHHVYTLAELFHREFDPFVIEMAACTHENPCKREDIIIAFIRAAALIAEIDPIKYGVLREFRQGTLKLCHSGALELWLAYLSDRSPTSR
;
A
#
# COMPACT_ATOMS: atom_id res chain seq x y z
N MET A 1 -1.52 30.84 1.77
CA MET A 1 -2.58 29.91 2.24
C MET A 1 -2.38 29.66 3.74
N ARG A 2 -3.32 30.09 4.59
CA ARG A 2 -3.14 30.15 6.06
C ARG A 2 -2.99 28.74 6.68
N LEU A 3 -1.94 28.57 7.49
CA LEU A 3 -1.51 27.33 8.16
C LEU A 3 -2.28 26.98 9.46
N ARG A 4 -3.29 27.76 9.87
CA ARG A 4 -4.03 27.47 11.11
C ARG A 4 -5.12 26.42 10.85
N GLY A 5 -4.96 25.22 11.42
CA GLY A 5 -6.01 24.19 11.49
C GLY A 5 -5.66 22.84 10.84
N LYS A 6 -4.58 22.77 10.03
CA LYS A 6 -4.17 21.50 9.39
C LYS A 6 -3.62 20.50 10.39
N ASP A 7 -2.81 20.92 11.35
CA ASP A 7 -2.21 20.01 12.35
C ASP A 7 -3.27 19.31 13.20
N ALA A 8 -4.33 20.03 13.59
CA ALA A 8 -5.44 19.46 14.33
C ALA A 8 -6.26 18.47 13.47
N ALA A 9 -6.41 18.73 12.17
CA ALA A 9 -7.08 17.82 11.25
C ALA A 9 -6.25 16.55 10.98
N VAL A 10 -4.93 16.69 10.79
CA VAL A 10 -4.00 15.55 10.63
C VAL A 10 -4.02 14.67 11.87
N LYS A 11 -3.91 15.27 13.07
CA LYS A 11 -3.95 14.54 14.33
C LYS A 11 -5.27 13.77 14.48
N ARG A 12 -6.42 14.44 14.29
CA ARG A 12 -7.73 13.77 14.35
C ARG A 12 -7.88 12.65 13.33
N ALA A 13 -7.36 12.85 12.11
CA ALA A 13 -7.43 11.82 11.08
C ALA A 13 -6.60 10.58 11.47
N PHE A 14 -5.39 10.77 12.00
CA PHE A 14 -4.58 9.66 12.45
C PHE A 14 -5.17 8.95 13.69
N GLU A 15 -5.68 9.71 14.66
CA GLU A 15 -6.41 9.15 15.81
C GLU A 15 -7.63 8.35 15.35
N ARG A 16 -8.37 8.86 14.36
CA ARG A 16 -9.50 8.13 13.77
C ARG A 16 -9.05 6.85 13.08
N LEU A 17 -7.97 6.89 12.31
CA LEU A 17 -7.40 5.71 11.66
C LEU A 17 -7.02 4.64 12.69
N LEU A 18 -6.29 5.01 13.74
CA LEU A 18 -5.92 4.09 14.82
C LEU A 18 -7.15 3.55 15.58
N PHE A 19 -8.21 4.34 15.71
CA PHE A 19 -9.48 3.89 16.27
C PHE A 19 -10.21 2.89 15.37
N GLU A 20 -10.19 3.05 14.05
CA GLU A 20 -10.76 2.03 13.15
C GLU A 20 -9.92 0.74 13.19
N VAL A 21 -8.59 0.85 13.20
CA VAL A 21 -7.69 -0.31 13.36
C VAL A 21 -7.91 -1.03 14.69
N SER A 22 -8.24 -0.31 15.78
CA SER A 22 -8.46 -0.95 17.08
C SER A 22 -9.69 -1.87 17.11
N LYS A 23 -10.62 -1.68 16.16
CA LYS A 23 -11.81 -2.52 15.98
C LYS A 23 -11.52 -3.84 15.27
N ILE A 24 -10.33 -4.01 14.65
CA ILE A 24 -9.94 -5.30 14.05
C ILE A 24 -9.99 -6.37 15.14
N GLU A 25 -10.78 -7.41 14.93
CA GLU A 25 -11.02 -8.47 15.91
C GLU A 25 -9.82 -9.43 15.98
N ARG A 26 -9.26 -9.79 14.81
CA ARG A 26 -8.05 -10.63 14.72
C ARG A 26 -6.86 -9.94 15.36
N ARG A 27 -6.50 -10.38 16.57
CA ARG A 27 -5.45 -9.75 17.41
C ARG A 27 -4.12 -9.58 16.69
N GLU A 28 -3.63 -10.62 16.05
CA GLU A 28 -2.35 -10.59 15.34
C GLU A 28 -2.37 -9.59 14.18
N LEU A 29 -3.42 -9.60 13.35
CA LEU A 29 -3.58 -8.65 12.25
C LEU A 29 -3.63 -7.20 12.78
N LYS A 30 -4.42 -6.95 13.83
CA LYS A 30 -4.51 -5.64 14.47
C LYS A 30 -3.15 -5.14 14.95
N GLU A 31 -2.38 -6.00 15.61
CA GLU A 31 -1.04 -5.67 16.12
C GLU A 31 -0.09 -5.32 14.98
N LYS A 32 -0.04 -6.14 13.91
CA LYS A 32 0.80 -5.89 12.73
C LYS A 32 0.43 -4.59 12.00
N VAL A 33 -0.86 -4.33 11.80
CA VAL A 33 -1.34 -3.08 11.18
C VAL A 33 -0.96 -1.87 12.02
N LYS A 34 -1.22 -1.94 13.34
CA LYS A 34 -0.91 -0.84 14.27
C LYS A 34 0.58 -0.58 14.34
N GLU A 35 1.40 -1.63 14.39
CA GLU A 35 2.86 -1.52 14.39
C GLU A 35 3.34 -0.76 13.15
N LEU A 36 2.92 -1.17 11.95
CA LEU A 36 3.38 -0.57 10.71
C LEU A 36 2.90 0.88 10.53
N LEU A 37 1.72 1.25 11.05
CA LEU A 37 1.26 2.64 11.07
C LEU A 37 2.06 3.53 12.03
N LEU A 38 2.45 3.00 13.19
CA LEU A 38 3.19 3.74 14.22
C LEU A 38 4.69 3.80 13.91
N ASN A 39 5.23 2.76 13.29
CA ASN A 39 6.62 2.59 12.93
C ASN A 39 6.73 2.19 11.45
N PRO A 40 6.52 3.14 10.52
CA PRO A 40 6.55 2.86 9.09
C PRO A 40 8.01 2.80 8.63
N ALA A 41 8.69 1.72 9.01
CA ALA A 41 10.05 1.41 8.60
C ALA A 41 10.01 0.45 7.40
N PRO A 42 10.81 0.68 6.33
CA PRO A 42 10.83 -0.17 5.13
C PRO A 42 11.68 -1.44 5.37
N THR A 43 11.21 -2.40 6.17
CA THR A 43 12.06 -3.52 6.59
C THR A 43 12.41 -4.46 5.45
N PHE A 44 11.64 -4.49 4.34
CA PHE A 44 12.05 -5.21 3.14
C PHE A 44 13.45 -4.81 2.62
N MET A 45 13.95 -3.62 2.97
CA MET A 45 15.29 -3.13 2.61
C MET A 45 16.43 -3.89 3.28
N GLU A 46 16.17 -4.75 4.28
CA GLU A 46 17.17 -5.66 4.86
C GLU A 46 17.84 -6.53 3.78
N ARG A 47 17.11 -6.84 2.70
CA ARG A 47 17.63 -7.60 1.55
C ARG A 47 18.55 -6.78 0.64
N TYR A 48 18.52 -5.45 0.76
CA TYR A 48 19.09 -4.52 -0.21
C TYR A 48 20.04 -3.51 0.43
N LEU A 49 20.84 -3.95 1.42
CA LEU A 49 21.85 -3.12 2.06
C LEU A 49 23.11 -2.90 1.19
N SER A 50 23.50 -3.90 0.40
CA SER A 50 24.67 -3.80 -0.48
C SER A 50 24.32 -3.27 -1.87
N GLN A 51 25.28 -2.60 -2.53
CA GLN A 51 25.10 -2.14 -3.90
C GLN A 51 24.85 -3.31 -4.87
N ASP A 52 25.55 -4.43 -4.71
CA ASP A 52 25.34 -5.63 -5.53
C ASP A 52 23.90 -6.16 -5.42
N ALA A 53 23.31 -6.14 -4.23
CA ALA A 53 21.92 -6.56 -4.04
C ALA A 53 20.95 -5.61 -4.75
N LYS A 54 21.17 -4.30 -4.65
CA LYS A 54 20.38 -3.27 -5.34
C LYS A 54 20.48 -3.41 -6.86
N ASP A 55 21.68 -3.62 -7.40
CA ASP A 55 21.92 -3.80 -8.83
C ASP A 55 21.29 -5.09 -9.36
N ASN A 56 21.35 -6.17 -8.57
CA ASN A 56 20.70 -7.43 -8.91
C ASN A 56 19.18 -7.31 -8.91
N LEU A 57 18.59 -6.60 -7.94
CA LEU A 57 17.16 -6.30 -7.94
C LEU A 57 16.76 -5.52 -9.20
N GLN A 58 17.51 -4.46 -9.54
CA GLN A 58 17.25 -3.68 -10.74
C GLN A 58 17.28 -4.56 -12.00
N LYS A 59 18.29 -5.41 -12.16
CA LYS A 59 18.36 -6.36 -13.29
C LYS A 59 17.17 -7.32 -13.32
N LYS A 60 16.73 -7.85 -12.17
CA LYS A 60 15.55 -8.73 -12.07
C LYS A 60 14.28 -8.00 -12.51
N LEU A 61 14.08 -6.75 -12.05
CA LEU A 61 12.91 -5.93 -12.40
C LEU A 61 12.90 -5.53 -13.88
N VAL A 62 14.05 -5.14 -14.45
CA VAL A 62 14.20 -4.87 -15.90
C VAL A 62 13.88 -6.11 -16.72
N LYS A 63 14.48 -7.26 -16.36
CA LYS A 63 14.25 -8.53 -17.07
C LYS A 63 12.77 -8.96 -17.02
N ALA A 64 12.08 -8.67 -15.92
CA ALA A 64 10.66 -8.94 -15.76
C ALA A 64 9.74 -7.91 -16.46
N GLY A 65 10.30 -6.82 -17.01
CA GLY A 65 9.55 -5.74 -17.65
C GLY A 65 8.79 -4.86 -16.67
N PHE A 66 9.18 -4.84 -15.38
CA PHE A 66 8.52 -4.00 -14.37
C PHE A 66 9.11 -2.59 -14.28
N ILE A 67 10.30 -2.37 -14.81
CA ILE A 67 10.93 -1.06 -14.99
C ILE A 67 11.60 -1.01 -16.36
N GLU A 68 11.73 0.19 -16.92
CA GLU A 68 12.41 0.40 -18.21
C GLU A 68 13.90 0.03 -18.12
N PRO A 69 14.55 -0.46 -19.20
CA PRO A 69 15.96 -0.86 -19.18
C PRO A 69 16.92 0.25 -18.75
N GLU A 70 16.67 1.49 -19.18
CA GLU A 70 17.40 2.69 -18.79
C GLU A 70 16.78 3.40 -17.57
N GLY A 71 15.80 2.77 -16.93
CA GLY A 71 15.09 3.29 -15.76
C GLY A 71 15.96 3.30 -14.50
N VAL A 72 15.79 4.33 -13.68
CA VAL A 72 16.41 4.40 -12.35
C VAL A 72 15.45 3.79 -11.32
N LEU A 73 15.92 2.78 -10.59
CA LEU A 73 15.20 2.23 -9.45
C LEU A 73 15.43 3.11 -8.21
N PHE A 74 14.38 3.83 -7.79
CA PHE A 74 14.41 4.63 -6.57
C PHE A 74 14.01 3.78 -5.38
N LEU A 75 15.00 3.22 -4.67
CA LEU A 75 14.78 2.51 -3.41
C LEU A 75 14.68 3.50 -2.23
N PRO A 76 13.98 3.14 -1.14
CA PRO A 76 14.05 3.89 0.12
C PRO A 76 15.50 4.14 0.54
N PRO A 77 15.90 5.40 0.81
CA PRO A 77 17.29 5.74 1.13
C PRO A 77 17.58 5.47 2.61
N THR A 78 17.66 4.19 2.99
CA THR A 78 17.98 3.76 4.36
C THR A 78 19.16 2.79 4.39
N ASP A 79 20.01 2.94 5.40
CA ASP A 79 21.03 1.95 5.79
C ASP A 79 20.61 1.18 7.05
N GLU A 80 19.52 1.59 7.70
CA GLU A 80 18.93 0.99 8.90
C GLU A 80 17.42 0.70 8.65
N PRO A 81 17.08 -0.40 7.96
CA PRO A 81 15.71 -0.69 7.51
C PRO A 81 14.64 -0.75 8.60
N GLY A 82 15.04 -1.01 9.86
CA GLY A 82 14.17 -1.01 11.03
C GLY A 82 13.78 0.38 11.55
N ILE A 83 14.40 1.45 11.04
CA ILE A 83 14.13 2.83 11.46
C ILE A 83 13.27 3.54 10.40
N PRO A 84 12.13 4.15 10.78
CA PRO A 84 11.33 4.96 9.87
C PRO A 84 12.10 6.16 9.34
N LEU A 85 12.02 6.37 8.02
CA LEU A 85 12.58 7.57 7.37
C LEU A 85 11.77 8.83 7.69
N GLN A 86 10.48 8.67 7.99
CA GLN A 86 9.61 9.68 8.58
C GLN A 86 8.38 9.01 9.20
N SER A 87 7.63 9.72 10.04
CA SER A 87 6.36 9.21 10.58
C SER A 87 5.26 9.18 9.52
N PHE A 88 4.23 8.35 9.73
CA PHE A 88 3.01 8.36 8.90
C PHE A 88 2.33 9.75 8.92
N CYS A 89 2.34 10.41 10.08
CA CYS A 89 1.77 11.74 10.31
C CYS A 89 2.55 12.90 9.71
N SER A 90 3.75 12.68 9.20
CA SER A 90 4.53 13.69 8.47
C SER A 90 4.51 13.45 6.96
N ALA A 91 4.19 12.24 6.52
CA ALA A 91 4.17 11.89 5.10
C ALA A 91 3.03 12.62 4.34
N PRO A 92 3.29 13.04 3.09
CA PRO A 92 2.24 13.58 2.23
C PRO A 92 1.32 12.47 1.70
N GLY A 93 0.07 12.80 1.43
CA GLY A 93 -0.88 11.87 0.79
C GLY A 93 -0.66 11.76 -0.73
N SER A 94 0.04 12.72 -1.34
CA SER A 94 0.48 12.64 -2.75
C SER A 94 1.66 13.56 -3.02
N ARG A 95 2.33 13.38 -4.16
CA ARG A 95 3.47 14.20 -4.56
C ARG A 95 3.09 15.62 -5.01
N CYS A 96 2.01 15.77 -5.78
CA CYS A 96 1.68 17.04 -6.45
C CYS A 96 0.17 17.32 -6.58
N ARG A 97 -0.67 16.50 -5.94
CA ARG A 97 -2.14 16.59 -6.04
C ARG A 97 -2.73 16.77 -4.64
N HIS A 98 -3.95 16.30 -4.46
CA HIS A 98 -4.63 16.31 -3.18
C HIS A 98 -3.77 15.70 -2.06
N HIS A 99 -3.81 16.35 -0.89
CA HIS A 99 -3.03 15.97 0.28
C HIS A 99 -1.48 16.05 0.12
N CYS A 100 -0.96 16.85 -0.83
CA CYS A 100 0.49 17.11 -0.97
C CYS A 100 1.06 18.08 0.10
N TYR A 101 0.80 17.81 1.37
CA TYR A 101 1.29 18.59 2.51
C TYR A 101 1.67 17.66 3.67
N PRO A 102 2.52 18.09 4.62
CA PRO A 102 2.90 17.27 5.77
C PRO A 102 1.68 16.71 6.52
N GLY A 103 1.63 15.38 6.69
CA GLY A 103 0.52 14.67 7.32
C GLY A 103 -0.71 14.45 6.44
N GLY A 104 -0.63 14.80 5.16
CA GLY A 104 -1.68 14.51 4.19
C GLY A 104 -2.02 13.02 4.09
N LEU A 105 -1.05 12.13 4.35
CA LEU A 105 -1.26 10.68 4.31
C LEU A 105 -2.28 10.21 5.35
N SER A 106 -2.24 10.77 6.57
CA SER A 106 -3.22 10.48 7.62
C SER A 106 -4.64 10.86 7.21
N VAL A 107 -4.80 12.03 6.58
CA VAL A 107 -6.12 12.51 6.12
C VAL A 107 -6.66 11.64 4.99
N HIS A 108 -5.82 11.36 4.00
CA HIS A 108 -6.13 10.49 2.86
C HIS A 108 -6.60 9.10 3.33
N THR A 109 -5.77 8.45 4.13
CA THR A 109 -6.00 7.06 4.56
C THR A 109 -7.21 6.94 5.48
N ALA A 110 -7.38 7.88 6.42
CA ALA A 110 -8.55 7.86 7.31
C ALA A 110 -9.87 8.04 6.53
N LEU A 111 -9.87 8.88 5.48
CA LEU A 111 -11.03 9.01 4.60
C LEU A 111 -11.28 7.72 3.82
N ALA A 112 -10.24 7.11 3.23
CA ALA A 112 -10.36 5.86 2.48
C ALA A 112 -10.96 4.74 3.37
N VAL A 113 -10.45 4.55 4.59
CA VAL A 113 -10.99 3.57 5.54
C VAL A 113 -12.45 3.86 5.90
N ALA A 114 -12.81 5.13 6.11
CA ALA A 114 -14.20 5.50 6.40
C ALA A 114 -15.14 5.22 5.21
N VAL A 115 -14.71 5.53 3.99
CA VAL A 115 -15.49 5.23 2.77
C VAL A 115 -15.64 3.71 2.62
N GLY A 116 -14.55 2.95 2.72
CA GLY A 116 -14.56 1.50 2.60
C GLY A 116 -15.47 0.82 3.61
N THR A 117 -15.37 1.18 4.89
CA THR A 117 -16.20 0.58 5.96
C THR A 117 -17.66 0.98 5.87
N ASN A 118 -17.98 2.22 5.49
CA ASN A 118 -19.37 2.62 5.27
C ASN A 118 -19.99 1.93 4.05
N LEU A 119 -19.22 1.74 2.97
CA LEU A 119 -19.68 0.93 1.83
C LEU A 119 -19.90 -0.52 2.25
N ALA A 120 -18.95 -1.13 2.97
CA ALA A 120 -19.08 -2.49 3.48
C ALA A 120 -20.37 -2.67 4.29
N SER A 121 -20.63 -1.79 5.27
CA SER A 121 -21.86 -1.85 6.07
C SER A 121 -23.11 -1.70 5.21
N ALA A 122 -23.12 -0.84 4.20
CA ALA A 122 -24.26 -0.72 3.30
C ALA A 122 -24.51 -2.02 2.49
N TYR A 123 -23.46 -2.74 2.11
CA TYR A 123 -23.60 -4.04 1.45
C TYR A 123 -24.15 -5.09 2.41
N GLU A 124 -23.65 -5.15 3.64
CA GLU A 124 -24.17 -6.07 4.67
C GLU A 124 -25.65 -5.79 4.97
N ASP A 125 -26.02 -4.52 5.15
CA ASP A 125 -27.38 -4.12 5.51
C ASP A 125 -28.40 -4.41 4.40
N ILE A 126 -28.02 -4.17 3.14
CA ILE A 126 -28.95 -4.28 1.99
C ILE A 126 -28.98 -5.68 1.40
N TYR A 127 -27.81 -6.33 1.29
CA TYR A 127 -27.70 -7.65 0.68
C TYR A 127 -27.69 -8.79 1.71
N GLU A 128 -27.70 -8.48 3.01
CA GLU A 128 -27.68 -9.46 4.11
C GLU A 128 -26.51 -10.45 4.00
N ILE A 129 -25.34 -9.93 3.61
CA ILE A 129 -24.08 -10.68 3.49
C ILE A 129 -23.11 -10.28 4.60
N GLU A 130 -22.08 -11.10 4.82
CA GLU A 130 -20.96 -10.75 5.68
C GLU A 130 -19.80 -10.23 4.83
N VAL A 131 -19.18 -9.12 5.25
CA VAL A 131 -17.97 -8.57 4.62
C VAL A 131 -16.81 -8.68 5.59
N ASN A 132 -15.65 -9.14 5.14
CA ASN A 132 -14.46 -9.21 5.99
C ASN A 132 -13.87 -7.80 6.27
N LYS A 133 -14.50 -7.06 7.18
CA LYS A 133 -14.09 -5.68 7.54
C LYS A 133 -12.72 -5.63 8.18
N ASP A 134 -12.32 -6.66 8.92
CA ASP A 134 -10.97 -6.77 9.49
C ASP A 134 -9.90 -6.65 8.41
N ALA A 135 -10.05 -7.47 7.36
CA ALA A 135 -9.11 -7.50 6.25
C ALA A 135 -9.21 -6.22 5.39
N LEU A 136 -10.42 -5.68 5.20
CA LEU A 136 -10.63 -4.42 4.49
C LEU A 136 -9.97 -3.23 5.21
N VAL A 137 -10.19 -3.08 6.51
CA VAL A 137 -9.57 -2.04 7.34
C VAL A 137 -8.06 -2.18 7.33
N ALA A 138 -7.53 -3.40 7.47
CA ALA A 138 -6.09 -3.64 7.41
C ALA A 138 -5.48 -3.21 6.06
N ALA A 139 -6.07 -3.68 4.95
CA ALA A 139 -5.56 -3.42 3.61
C ALA A 139 -5.62 -1.92 3.27
N VAL A 140 -6.77 -1.27 3.49
CA VAL A 140 -6.96 0.14 3.15
C VAL A 140 -6.17 1.05 4.09
N SER A 141 -5.94 0.67 5.35
CA SER A 141 -5.08 1.43 6.26
C SER A 141 -3.61 1.46 5.82
N LEU A 142 -3.15 0.41 5.14
CA LEU A 142 -1.74 0.22 4.81
C LEU A 142 -1.40 0.48 3.34
N HIS A 143 -2.38 0.53 2.42
CA HIS A 143 -2.15 0.52 0.96
C HIS A 143 -1.16 1.56 0.42
N ASP A 144 -1.01 2.68 1.13
CA ASP A 144 -0.12 3.79 0.76
C ASP A 144 0.98 4.05 1.81
N VAL A 145 1.20 3.12 2.76
CA VAL A 145 2.14 3.33 3.87
C VAL A 145 3.54 3.66 3.38
N SER A 146 3.99 3.08 2.27
CA SER A 146 5.31 3.36 1.71
C SER A 146 5.48 4.76 1.14
N LYS A 147 4.43 5.60 1.07
CA LYS A 147 4.60 7.05 0.86
C LYS A 147 5.48 7.65 1.96
N SER A 148 5.43 7.10 3.18
CA SER A 148 6.37 7.47 4.23
C SER A 148 7.82 7.10 3.90
N PHE A 149 8.09 6.08 3.07
CA PHE A 149 9.46 5.66 2.74
C PHE A 149 10.02 6.41 1.53
N VAL A 150 9.17 6.74 0.54
CA VAL A 150 9.62 7.27 -0.76
C VAL A 150 9.27 8.73 -1.02
N LEU A 151 8.20 9.26 -0.39
CA LEU A 151 7.84 10.69 -0.51
C LEU A 151 8.46 11.46 0.66
N LEU A 152 9.79 11.49 0.70
CA LEU A 152 10.54 12.20 1.73
C LEU A 152 10.67 13.69 1.41
N TRP A 153 10.63 14.51 2.46
CA TRP A 153 10.83 15.95 2.38
C TRP A 153 12.32 16.29 2.25
N GLY A 154 12.71 16.86 1.12
CA GLY A 154 14.03 17.42 0.88
C GLY A 154 14.18 18.86 1.41
N LYS A 155 15.37 19.43 1.19
CA LYS A 155 15.65 20.83 1.53
C LYS A 155 14.66 21.76 0.83
N GLY A 156 14.13 22.74 1.57
CA GLY A 156 13.15 23.69 1.04
C GLY A 156 11.72 23.16 0.89
N GLY A 157 11.43 21.94 1.37
CA GLY A 157 10.08 21.37 1.38
C GLY A 157 9.66 20.69 0.08
N ALA A 158 10.58 20.51 -0.88
CA ALA A 158 10.32 19.71 -2.09
C ALA A 158 10.41 18.22 -1.78
N LEU A 159 9.58 17.40 -2.44
CA LEU A 159 9.63 15.94 -2.29
C LEU A 159 10.69 15.31 -3.18
N LEU A 160 11.34 14.26 -2.68
CA LEU A 160 12.23 13.42 -3.47
C LEU A 160 11.49 12.84 -4.71
N PRO A 161 12.24 12.55 -5.80
CA PRO A 161 11.67 11.90 -6.97
C PRO A 161 11.15 10.51 -6.61
N GLU A 162 10.07 10.12 -7.27
CA GLU A 162 9.50 8.78 -7.16
C GLU A 162 9.50 8.13 -8.55
N GLY A 163 9.95 6.88 -8.63
CA GLY A 163 9.91 6.08 -9.85
C GLY A 163 8.56 5.40 -10.08
N ARG A 164 8.48 4.66 -11.18
CA ARG A 164 7.38 3.73 -11.45
C ARG A 164 7.87 2.30 -11.46
N ILE A 165 7.04 1.39 -10.95
CA ILE A 165 7.27 -0.06 -10.98
C ILE A 165 5.96 -0.71 -11.39
N ALA A 166 6.02 -1.64 -12.36
CA ALA A 166 4.85 -2.31 -12.93
C ALA A 166 3.74 -1.34 -13.40
N GLY A 167 4.13 -0.17 -13.93
CA GLY A 167 3.21 0.84 -14.46
C GLY A 167 2.57 1.77 -13.42
N THR A 168 2.73 1.53 -12.12
CA THR A 168 2.24 2.39 -11.03
C THR A 168 3.38 3.14 -10.33
N TRP A 169 3.05 4.08 -9.45
CA TRP A 169 4.02 4.75 -8.58
C TRP A 169 4.65 3.77 -7.59
N ALA A 170 5.95 3.91 -7.35
CA ALA A 170 6.74 2.92 -6.61
C ALA A 170 6.23 2.65 -5.19
N HIS A 171 5.65 3.64 -4.48
CA HIS A 171 5.08 3.43 -3.15
C HIS A 171 4.03 2.31 -3.11
N HIS A 172 3.25 2.14 -4.18
CA HIS A 172 2.23 1.09 -4.20
C HIS A 172 2.89 -0.29 -4.17
N VAL A 173 3.86 -0.51 -5.05
CA VAL A 173 4.59 -1.79 -5.13
C VAL A 173 5.42 -2.04 -3.87
N TYR A 174 6.07 -1.01 -3.31
CA TYR A 174 6.82 -1.15 -2.06
C TYR A 174 5.93 -1.43 -0.86
N THR A 175 4.71 -0.90 -0.83
CA THR A 175 3.75 -1.25 0.21
C THR A 175 3.46 -2.75 0.16
N LEU A 176 3.14 -3.28 -1.02
CA LEU A 176 2.89 -4.71 -1.20
C LEU A 176 4.12 -5.55 -0.84
N ALA A 177 5.33 -5.10 -1.21
CA ALA A 177 6.57 -5.80 -0.89
C ALA A 177 6.82 -5.85 0.63
N GLU A 178 6.51 -4.77 1.34
CA GLU A 178 6.57 -4.71 2.79
C GLU A 178 5.54 -5.64 3.44
N LEU A 179 4.31 -5.70 2.92
CA LEU A 179 3.28 -6.62 3.42
C LEU A 179 3.69 -8.10 3.21
N PHE A 180 4.28 -8.43 2.06
CA PHE A 180 4.88 -9.74 1.81
C PHE A 180 6.00 -10.04 2.81
N HIS A 181 6.95 -9.12 2.96
CA HIS A 181 8.11 -9.29 3.83
C HIS A 181 7.71 -9.44 5.32
N ARG A 182 6.67 -8.75 5.76
CA ARG A 182 6.09 -8.86 7.10
C ARG A 182 5.08 -10.01 7.25
N GLU A 183 4.95 -10.86 6.25
CA GLU A 183 4.09 -12.04 6.28
C GLU A 183 2.59 -11.71 6.56
N PHE A 184 2.03 -10.69 5.90
CA PHE A 184 0.60 -10.39 6.01
C PHE A 184 -0.27 -11.46 5.34
N ASP A 185 -1.51 -11.58 5.82
CA ASP A 185 -2.55 -12.42 5.23
C ASP A 185 -2.65 -12.16 3.70
N PRO A 186 -2.63 -13.22 2.85
CA PRO A 186 -2.67 -13.06 1.39
C PRO A 186 -3.83 -12.22 0.89
N PHE A 187 -5.01 -12.32 1.53
CA PHE A 187 -6.19 -11.57 1.13
C PHE A 187 -6.03 -10.07 1.43
N VAL A 188 -5.33 -9.72 2.51
CA VAL A 188 -4.96 -8.32 2.80
C VAL A 188 -4.02 -7.77 1.72
N ILE A 189 -3.07 -8.57 1.22
CA ILE A 189 -2.18 -8.17 0.12
C ILE A 189 -2.97 -7.97 -1.18
N GLU A 190 -3.90 -8.88 -1.52
CA GLU A 190 -4.76 -8.76 -2.70
C GLU A 190 -5.62 -7.49 -2.63
N MET A 191 -6.29 -7.24 -1.49
CA MET A 191 -7.09 -6.02 -1.30
C MET A 191 -6.25 -4.75 -1.38
N ALA A 192 -5.08 -4.73 -0.73
CA ALA A 192 -4.18 -3.59 -0.79
C ALA A 192 -3.80 -3.31 -2.24
N ALA A 193 -3.49 -4.35 -3.03
CA ALA A 193 -3.13 -4.23 -4.44
C ALA A 193 -4.28 -3.66 -5.29
N CYS A 194 -5.53 -3.98 -4.95
CA CYS A 194 -6.74 -3.53 -5.66
C CYS A 194 -7.13 -2.06 -5.40
N THR A 195 -6.59 -1.39 -4.38
CA THR A 195 -6.91 0.03 -4.11
C THR A 195 -6.63 0.92 -5.35
N HIS A 196 -5.50 0.67 -6.02
CA HIS A 196 -5.05 1.45 -7.16
C HIS A 196 -5.52 0.97 -8.54
N GLU A 197 -6.23 -0.16 -8.66
CA GLU A 197 -6.78 -0.61 -9.95
C GLU A 197 -8.04 -1.48 -9.82
N ASN A 198 -8.92 -1.42 -10.81
CA ASN A 198 -10.23 -2.06 -10.83
C ASN A 198 -10.10 -3.60 -10.97
N PRO A 199 -10.44 -4.37 -9.92
CA PRO A 199 -10.26 -5.83 -9.95
C PRO A 199 -11.22 -6.55 -10.92
N CYS A 200 -12.32 -5.92 -11.30
CA CYS A 200 -13.28 -6.49 -12.24
C CYS A 200 -12.90 -6.27 -13.71
N LYS A 201 -12.01 -5.30 -14.00
CA LYS A 201 -11.66 -4.91 -15.38
C LYS A 201 -10.20 -5.12 -15.73
N ARG A 202 -9.31 -4.96 -14.77
CA ARG A 202 -7.85 -4.85 -14.98
C ARG A 202 -7.07 -5.70 -13.97
N GLU A 203 -7.56 -6.91 -13.72
CA GLU A 203 -6.89 -7.88 -12.84
C GLU A 203 -5.46 -8.20 -13.32
N ASP A 204 -5.20 -8.13 -14.62
CA ASP A 204 -3.88 -8.26 -15.24
C ASP A 204 -2.84 -7.26 -14.69
N ILE A 205 -3.25 -5.99 -14.51
CA ILE A 205 -2.39 -4.96 -13.93
C ILE A 205 -2.14 -5.28 -12.44
N ILE A 206 -3.17 -5.66 -11.69
CA ILE A 206 -3.06 -5.96 -10.26
C ILE A 206 -2.09 -7.13 -10.04
N ILE A 207 -2.17 -8.16 -10.88
CA ILE A 207 -1.21 -9.26 -10.91
C ILE A 207 0.21 -8.76 -11.17
N ALA A 208 0.41 -7.78 -12.06
CA ALA A 208 1.73 -7.20 -12.30
C ALA A 208 2.27 -6.47 -11.05
N PHE A 209 1.43 -5.73 -10.31
CA PHE A 209 1.82 -5.11 -9.03
C PHE A 209 2.29 -6.16 -8.03
N ILE A 210 1.49 -7.21 -7.83
CA ILE A 210 1.79 -8.31 -6.89
C ILE A 210 3.07 -9.04 -7.29
N ARG A 211 3.26 -9.33 -8.58
CA ARG A 211 4.48 -10.01 -9.06
C ARG A 211 5.73 -9.16 -8.87
N ALA A 212 5.65 -7.85 -9.10
CA ALA A 212 6.78 -6.95 -8.85
C ALA A 212 7.11 -6.86 -7.36
N ALA A 213 6.09 -6.75 -6.50
CA ALA A 213 6.23 -6.73 -5.05
C ALA A 213 6.82 -8.04 -4.51
N ALA A 214 6.32 -9.19 -4.97
CA ALA A 214 6.80 -10.50 -4.58
C ALA A 214 8.25 -10.73 -5.03
N LEU A 215 8.64 -10.22 -6.22
CA LEU A 215 10.03 -10.22 -6.68
C LEU A 215 10.93 -9.39 -5.75
N ILE A 216 10.48 -8.22 -5.29
CA ILE A 216 11.20 -7.39 -4.31
C ILE A 216 11.27 -8.08 -2.94
N ALA A 217 10.20 -8.75 -2.50
CA ALA A 217 10.19 -9.48 -1.24
C ALA A 217 10.93 -10.83 -1.29
N GLU A 218 11.32 -11.27 -2.48
CA GLU A 218 11.88 -12.60 -2.79
C GLU A 218 10.97 -13.76 -2.34
N ILE A 219 9.66 -13.58 -2.55
CA ILE A 219 8.61 -14.53 -2.20
C ILE A 219 7.92 -15.03 -3.48
N ASP A 220 7.56 -16.32 -3.51
CA ASP A 220 6.73 -16.90 -4.56
C ASP A 220 5.25 -16.57 -4.27
N PRO A 221 4.59 -15.70 -5.07
CA PRO A 221 3.25 -15.23 -4.76
C PRO A 221 2.17 -16.31 -4.92
N ILE A 222 2.47 -17.41 -5.63
CA ILE A 222 1.55 -18.55 -5.78
C ILE A 222 1.61 -19.41 -4.53
N LYS A 223 2.83 -19.78 -4.10
CA LYS A 223 3.01 -20.56 -2.86
C LYS A 223 2.55 -19.80 -1.62
N TYR A 224 2.72 -18.49 -1.63
CA TYR A 224 2.24 -17.61 -0.56
C TYR A 224 0.70 -17.52 -0.54
N GLY A 225 0.02 -17.84 -1.64
CA GLY A 225 -1.45 -17.83 -1.72
C GLY A 225 -2.07 -16.48 -2.08
N VAL A 226 -1.31 -15.54 -2.64
CA VAL A 226 -1.86 -14.27 -3.18
C VAL A 226 -2.34 -14.47 -4.62
N LEU A 227 -1.60 -15.27 -5.39
CA LEU A 227 -1.92 -15.61 -6.77
C LEU A 227 -2.18 -17.11 -6.89
N ARG A 228 -2.88 -17.49 -7.95
CA ARG A 228 -3.04 -18.89 -8.35
C ARG A 228 -2.91 -19.06 -9.84
N GLU A 229 -2.48 -20.25 -10.23
CA GLU A 229 -2.59 -20.66 -11.62
C GLU A 229 -4.06 -20.81 -12.02
N PHE A 230 -4.33 -20.41 -13.26
CA PHE A 230 -5.61 -20.52 -13.92
C PHE A 230 -5.40 -21.16 -15.30
N ARG A 231 -6.48 -21.29 -16.06
CA ARG A 231 -6.51 -21.99 -17.36
C ARG A 231 -5.33 -21.56 -18.24
N GLN A 232 -4.70 -22.55 -18.88
CA GLN A 232 -3.61 -22.34 -19.85
C GLN A 232 -2.40 -21.56 -19.28
N GLY A 233 -2.11 -21.72 -17.98
CA GLY A 233 -0.95 -21.09 -17.34
C GLY A 233 -1.09 -19.59 -17.10
N THR A 234 -2.31 -19.05 -17.25
CA THR A 234 -2.61 -17.67 -16.84
C THR A 234 -2.67 -17.56 -15.32
N LEU A 235 -2.48 -16.37 -14.77
CA LEU A 235 -2.59 -16.14 -13.32
C LEU A 235 -3.90 -15.42 -13.00
N LYS A 236 -4.41 -15.68 -11.79
CA LYS A 236 -5.50 -14.91 -11.16
C LYS A 236 -5.15 -14.58 -9.72
N LEU A 237 -5.83 -13.59 -9.17
CA LEU A 237 -5.94 -13.44 -7.72
C LEU A 237 -6.55 -14.70 -7.12
N CYS A 238 -6.07 -15.12 -5.95
CA CYS A 238 -6.67 -16.24 -5.22
C CYS A 238 -8.15 -15.99 -4.94
N HIS A 239 -8.47 -14.78 -4.49
CA HIS A 239 -9.83 -14.33 -4.18
C HIS A 239 -10.46 -13.52 -5.33
N SER A 240 -10.08 -13.81 -6.58
CA SER A 240 -10.64 -13.17 -7.78
C SER A 240 -12.18 -13.14 -7.74
N GLY A 241 -12.75 -11.93 -7.81
CA GLY A 241 -14.20 -11.70 -7.77
C GLY A 241 -14.80 -11.48 -6.38
N ALA A 242 -14.01 -11.55 -5.30
CA ALA A 242 -14.48 -11.20 -3.96
C ALA A 242 -14.91 -9.73 -3.86
N LEU A 243 -15.99 -9.48 -3.13
CA LEU A 243 -16.57 -8.14 -2.97
C LEU A 243 -15.58 -7.19 -2.29
N GLU A 244 -14.80 -7.66 -1.33
CA GLU A 244 -13.85 -6.85 -0.57
C GLU A 244 -12.75 -6.26 -1.46
N LEU A 245 -12.33 -6.96 -2.52
CA LEU A 245 -11.39 -6.41 -3.50
C LEU A 245 -11.99 -5.18 -4.19
N TRP A 246 -13.28 -5.26 -4.53
CA TRP A 246 -14.02 -4.16 -5.12
C TRP A 246 -14.26 -3.00 -4.14
N LEU A 247 -14.58 -3.30 -2.88
CA LEU A 247 -14.73 -2.30 -1.82
C LEU A 247 -13.41 -1.57 -1.55
N ALA A 248 -12.29 -2.30 -1.51
CA ALA A 248 -10.95 -1.72 -1.36
C ALA A 248 -10.64 -0.78 -2.54
N TYR A 249 -10.91 -1.20 -3.78
CA TYR A 249 -10.80 -0.34 -4.96
C TYR A 249 -11.63 0.93 -4.82
N LEU A 250 -12.92 0.84 -4.47
CA LEU A 250 -13.80 2.02 -4.37
C LEU A 250 -13.43 2.96 -3.23
N SER A 251 -12.87 2.43 -2.15
CA SER A 251 -12.47 3.20 -0.97
C SER A 251 -11.49 4.32 -1.30
N ASP A 252 -10.62 4.11 -2.29
CA ASP A 252 -9.61 5.06 -2.72
C ASP A 252 -10.03 5.85 -3.98
N ARG A 253 -11.31 5.82 -4.39
CA ARG A 253 -11.80 6.51 -5.62
C ARG A 253 -12.51 7.81 -5.36
N SER A 254 -12.22 8.46 -4.23
CA SER A 254 -12.77 9.79 -3.94
C SER A 254 -12.41 10.79 -5.07
N PRO A 255 -13.27 11.79 -5.37
CA PRO A 255 -12.90 12.87 -6.29
C PRO A 255 -11.62 13.60 -5.88
N THR A 256 -11.25 13.50 -4.59
CA THR A 256 -10.03 14.01 -4.00
C THR A 256 -8.82 13.08 -4.13
N SER A 257 -8.91 11.88 -4.70
CA SER A 257 -7.74 11.00 -4.89
C SER A 257 -7.15 11.05 -6.31
N ARG A 258 -7.75 11.81 -7.24
CA ARG A 258 -7.31 11.88 -8.64
C ARG A 258 -6.60 13.17 -9.04
#